data_AF-A0A6L6J5Q8-F1
#
_entry.id   AF-A0A6L6J5Q8-F1
#
_cell.length_a   1.000
_cell.length_b   1.000
_cell.length_c   1.000
_cell.angle_alpha   90.00
_cell.angle_beta   90.00
_cell.angle_gamma   90.00
#
_symmetry.space_group_name_H-M   'P 1'
#
loop_
_entity.id
_entity.type
_entity.pdbx_description
1 polymer ?
#
loop_
_entity_poly.entity_id
_entity_poly.type
_entity_poly.pdbx_seq_one_letter_code
_entity_poly.pdbx_strand_id
1 'polypeptide(L)' 'MTIQPRNSAWPAERVTEARAIIADVAHHSDQLIRLACNVLVQHGETSAEREEAQRLLVVVDARRPVRRAQREDQGRAP' A
#
# COMPACT_ATOMS: atom_id res chain seq x y z
N MET A 1 7.36 -27.59 -18.15
CA MET A 1 6.64 -26.35 -17.77
C MET A 1 5.55 -26.73 -16.79
N THR A 2 5.83 -26.62 -15.49
CA THR A 2 4.85 -26.96 -14.43
C THR A 2 3.89 -25.78 -14.28
N ILE A 3 2.65 -25.99 -14.72
CA ILE A 3 1.55 -25.05 -14.52
C ILE A 3 1.18 -25.15 -13.05
N GLN A 4 1.55 -24.15 -12.24
CA GLN A 4 1.08 -24.05 -10.86
C GLN A 4 -0.46 -24.03 -10.85
N PRO A 5 -1.11 -24.80 -9.96
CA PRO A 5 -2.55 -24.74 -9.80
C PRO A 5 -2.94 -23.30 -9.48
N ARG A 6 -3.97 -22.78 -10.14
CA ARG A 6 -4.47 -21.42 -9.91
C ARG A 6 -4.88 -21.30 -8.45
N ASN A 7 -4.01 -20.61 -7.72
CA ASN A 7 -3.86 -20.58 -6.28
C ASN A 7 -5.14 -20.08 -5.59
N SER A 8 -5.92 -21.00 -5.01
CA SER A 8 -7.08 -20.69 -4.17
C SER A 8 -6.72 -19.96 -2.86
N ALA A 9 -5.43 -19.96 -2.47
CA ALA A 9 -4.90 -19.24 -1.32
C ALA A 9 -4.29 -17.87 -1.69
N TRP A 10 -4.22 -17.52 -2.98
CA TRP A 10 -3.61 -16.28 -3.46
C TRP A 10 -4.18 -15.02 -2.78
N PRO A 11 -5.51 -14.87 -2.61
CA PRO A 11 -6.06 -13.71 -1.92
C PRO A 11 -5.57 -13.61 -0.46
N ALA A 12 -5.51 -14.73 0.27
CA ALA A 12 -5.10 -14.75 1.67
C ALA A 12 -3.60 -14.46 1.86
N GLU A 13 -2.75 -15.00 0.98
CA GLU A 13 -1.30 -14.72 0.97
C GLU A 13 -1.03 -13.24 0.68
N ARG A 14 -1.74 -12.65 -0.29
CA ARG A 14 -1.61 -11.22 -0.62
C ARG A 14 -2.12 -10.31 0.50
N VAL A 15 -3.20 -10.70 1.19
CA VAL A 15 -3.70 -9.96 2.37
C VAL A 15 -2.67 -9.97 3.49
N THR A 16 -2.04 -11.13 3.75
CA THR A 16 -0.99 -11.25 4.77
C THR A 16 0.24 -10.40 4.44
N GLU A 17 0.69 -10.42 3.18
CA GLU A 17 1.79 -9.56 2.72
C GLU A 17 1.44 -8.07 2.83
N ALA A 18 0.22 -7.68 2.44
CA ALA A 18 -0.25 -6.31 2.58
C ALA A 18 -0.25 -5.86 4.04
N ARG A 19 -0.68 -6.70 4.99
CA ARG A 19 -0.61 -6.41 6.44
C ARG A 19 0.82 -6.19 6.91
N ALA A 20 1.76 -7.03 6.48
CA ALA A 20 3.17 -6.88 6.84
C ALA A 20 3.75 -5.54 6.35
N ILE A 21 3.39 -5.14 5.12
CA ILE A 21 3.77 -3.84 4.55
C ILE A 21 3.18 -2.67 5.36
N ILE A 22 1.90 -2.74 5.73
CA ILE A 22 1.28 -1.66 6.52
C ILE A 22 1.90 -1.57 7.92
N ALA A 23 2.26 -2.71 8.53
CA ALA A 23 2.97 -2.73 9.80
C ALA A 23 4.34 -2.03 9.73
N ASP A 24 5.00 -2.07 8.55
CA ASP A 24 6.31 -1.45 8.30
C ASP A 24 6.25 -0.19 7.42
N VAL A 25 5.15 0.57 7.53
CA VAL A 25 4.85 1.74 6.67
C VAL A 25 5.96 2.80 6.63
N ALA A 26 6.79 2.90 7.67
CA ALA A 26 7.88 3.88 7.74
C ALA A 26 9.04 3.57 6.78
N HIS A 27 9.24 2.28 6.43
CA HIS A 27 10.35 1.82 5.60
C HIS A 27 9.93 1.54 4.15
N HIS A 28 8.65 1.66 3.84
CA HIS A 28 8.11 1.40 2.51
C HIS A 28 7.76 2.67 1.74
N SER A 29 7.80 2.59 0.41
CA SER A 29 7.43 3.70 -0.46
C SER A 29 5.91 3.93 -0.47
N ASP A 30 5.48 5.18 -0.63
CA ASP A 30 4.05 5.53 -0.75
C ASP A 30 3.33 4.78 -1.89
N GLN A 31 4.06 4.33 -2.91
CA GLN A 31 3.51 3.50 -3.98
C GLN A 31 3.19 2.09 -3.49
N LEU A 32 4.11 1.49 -2.72
CA LEU A 32 3.96 0.16 -2.17
C LEU A 32 2.91 0.13 -1.06
N ILE A 33 2.84 1.18 -0.24
CA ILE A 33 1.79 1.39 0.76
C ILE A 33 0.42 1.51 0.09
N ARG A 34 0.30 2.28 -1.01
CA ARG A 34 -0.95 2.37 -1.80
C ARG A 34 -1.40 1.03 -2.34
N LEU A 35 -0.48 0.24 -2.89
CA LEU A 35 -0.80 -1.09 -3.39
C LEU A 35 -1.32 -1.99 -2.27
N ALA A 36 -0.65 -2.02 -1.12
CA ALA A 36 -1.08 -2.79 0.05
C ALA A 36 -2.47 -2.33 0.55
N CYS A 37 -2.71 -1.03 0.64
CA CYS A 37 -4.03 -0.49 1.00
C CYS A 37 -5.11 -0.96 0.01
N ASN A 38 -4.87 -0.90 -1.31
CA ASN A 38 -5.82 -1.37 -2.31
C ASN A 38 -6.14 -2.87 -2.21
N VAL A 39 -5.15 -3.68 -1.83
CA VAL A 39 -5.36 -5.11 -1.56
C VAL A 39 -6.26 -5.29 -0.33
N LEU A 40 -5.99 -4.56 0.77
CA LEU A 40 -6.79 -4.65 1.99
C LEU A 40 -8.22 -4.11 1.81
N VAL A 41 -8.42 -3.07 1.01
CA VAL A 41 -9.77 -2.55 0.71
C VAL A 41 -10.62 -3.57 -0.05
N GLN A 42 -10.02 -4.30 -0.99
CA GLN A 42 -10.74 -5.27 -1.84
C GLN A 42 -10.88 -6.65 -1.20
N HIS A 43 -9.87 -7.07 -0.43
CA HIS A 43 -9.74 -8.45 0.04
C HIS A 43 -9.58 -8.57 1.56
N GLY A 44 -9.56 -7.47 2.29
CA GLY A 44 -9.47 -7.48 3.76
C GLY A 44 -10.58 -8.32 4.37
N GLU A 45 -10.26 -9.04 5.43
CA GLU A 45 -11.15 -10.02 6.03
C GLU A 45 -12.29 -9.36 6.79
N THR A 46 -12.03 -8.19 7.37
CA THR A 46 -12.99 -7.45 8.20
C THR A 46 -13.37 -6.11 7.56
N SER A 47 -14.59 -5.64 7.83
CA SER A 47 -15.03 -4.30 7.43
C SER A 47 -14.17 -3.20 8.07
N ALA A 48 -13.78 -3.37 9.33
CA ALA A 48 -12.90 -2.43 10.04
C ALA A 48 -11.54 -2.29 9.35
N GLU A 49 -10.91 -3.40 8.96
CA GLU A 49 -9.65 -3.39 8.21
C GLU A 49 -9.77 -2.67 6.86
N ARG A 50 -10.88 -2.90 6.14
CA ARG A 50 -11.14 -2.21 4.86
C ARG A 50 -11.29 -0.71 5.07
N GLU A 51 -12.02 -0.28 6.10
CA GLU A 51 -12.20 1.14 6.43
C GLU A 51 -10.88 1.80 6.85
N GLU A 52 -10.07 1.13 7.66
CA GLU A 52 -8.76 1.62 8.08
C GLU A 52 -7.82 1.78 6.87
N ALA A 53 -7.79 0.79 5.97
CA ALA A 53 -7.02 0.87 4.73
C ALA A 53 -7.48 2.02 3.82
N GLN A 54 -8.79 2.31 3.74
CA GLN A 54 -9.31 3.46 3.01
C GLN A 54 -8.82 4.79 3.62
N ARG A 55 -8.86 4.93 4.95
CA ARG A 55 -8.37 6.13 5.64
C ARG A 55 -6.87 6.33 5.41
N LEU A 56 -6.09 5.26 5.47
CA LEU A 56 -4.65 5.33 5.21
C LEU A 56 -4.36 5.73 3.76
N LEU A 57 -5.13 5.24 2.79
CA LEU A 57 -5.01 5.65 1.38
C LEU A 57 -5.16 7.17 1.22
N VAL A 58 -6.15 7.78 1.87
CA VAL A 58 -6.37 9.24 1.86
C VAL A 58 -5.15 10.00 2.41
N VAL A 59 -4.57 9.53 3.52
CA VAL A 59 -3.38 10.13 4.11
C VAL A 59 -2.17 10.03 3.17
N VAL A 60 -1.97 8.87 2.54
CA VAL A 60 -0.86 8.63 1.61
C VAL A 60 -1.02 9.42 0.29
N ASP A 61 -2.26 9.61 -0.16
CA ASP A 61 -2.57 10.47 -1.31
C ASP A 61 -2.26 11.95 -1.02
N ALA A 62 -2.62 12.43 0.17
CA ALA A 62 -2.33 13.81 0.61
C ALA A 62 -0.83 14.09 0.80
N ARG A 63 0.02 13.08 1.05
CA ARG A 63 1.48 13.23 1.16
C ARG A 63 2.19 13.47 -0.18
N ARG A 64 1.56 13.06 -1.29
CA ARG A 64 2.15 13.16 -2.65
C ARG A 64 2.47 14.60 -3.10
N PRO A 65 1.59 15.60 -2.94
CA PRO A 65 1.93 16.99 -3.30
C PRO A 65 3.11 17.52 -2.47
N VAL A 66 3.18 17.19 -1.18
CA VAL A 66 4.26 17.64 -0.29
C VAL A 66 5.61 17.09 -0.75
N ARG A 67 5.69 15.79 -1.09
CA ARG A 67 6.96 15.19 -1.56
C ARG A 67 7.38 15.64 -2.95
N ARG A 68 6.44 15.91 -3.85
CA ARG A 68 6.76 16.52 -5.16
C ARG A 68 7.34 17.92 -4.99
N ALA A 69 6.70 18.76 -4.17
CA ALA A 69 7.20 20.10 -3.85
C ALA A 69 8.59 20.05 -3.19
N GLN A 70 8.82 19.14 -2.24
CA GLN A 70 10.13 18.96 -1.60
C GLN A 70 11.23 18.49 -2.57
N ARG A 71 10.89 17.62 -3.54
CA ARG A 71 11.87 17.13 -4.53
C ARG A 71 12.23 18.20 -5.55
N GLU A 72 11.26 19.04 -5.94
CA GLU A 72 11.49 20.20 -6.81
C GLU A 72 12.35 21.27 -6.09
N ASP A 73 12.09 21.52 -4.81
CA ASP A 73 12.89 22.43 -3.97
C ASP A 73 14.33 21.93 -3.76
N GLN A 74 14.52 20.63 -3.47
CA GLN A 74 15.85 20.03 -3.36
C GLN A 74 16.62 19.95 -4.69
N GLY A 75 15.93 19.93 -5.83
CA GLY A 75 16.54 20.00 -7.16
C GLY A 75 17.02 21.41 -7.54
N ARG A 76 16.63 22.42 -6.75
CA ARG A 76 17.05 23.81 -6.90
C ARG A 76 18.09 24.16 -5.84
N ALA A 77 19.24 23.49 -5.90
CA ALA A 77 20.43 24.00 -5.21
C ALA A 77 20.99 25.21 -6.01
N PRO A 78 21.42 26.30 -5.34
CA PRO A 78 21.99 27.50 -5.97
C PRO A 78 23.38 27.26 -6.57
#